data_AF-X0UFJ7-F1
#
_entry.id   AF-X0UFJ7-F1
#
_cell.length_a   1.000
_cell.length_b   1.000
_cell.length_c   1.000
_cell.angle_alpha   90.00
_cell.angle_beta   90.00
_cell.angle_gamma   90.00
#
_symmetry.space_group_name_H-M   'P 1'
#
loop_
_entity.id
_entity.type
_entity.pdbx_description
1 polymer ?
#
loop_
_entity_poly.entity_id
_entity_poly.type
_entity_poly.pdbx_seq_one_letter_code
_entity_poly.pdbx_strand_id
1 'polypeptide(L)'
;MIIASATADALNGDATTTAFGAGQTIGDYTTPISFDFVTAAQEIFMQNDIDPSVPKVAVVGPTQVRKLMQLTEQTSSDYVSAQALQNYGIVANWLGFTWINSTRLLLPDTDQIDCLFMTRRAIGMNIPKNITAKVAEDPSISFAWRLYCFTVMGAVRVEDKQIVRGKFADTL
;
A
#
# COMPACT_ATOMS: atom_id res chain seq x y z
N MET A 1 0.04 -8.85 7.76
CA MET A 1 -1.41 -8.85 8.06
C MET A 1 -2.14 -7.71 7.37
N ILE A 2 -1.85 -6.42 7.62
CA ILE A 2 -2.65 -5.32 7.02
C ILE A 2 -2.57 -5.27 5.48
N ILE A 3 -1.36 -5.37 4.91
CA ILE A 3 -1.17 -5.32 3.45
C ILE A 3 -1.83 -6.53 2.75
N ALA A 4 -1.74 -7.72 3.35
CA ALA A 4 -2.41 -8.91 2.82
C ALA A 4 -3.94 -8.79 2.90
N SER A 5 -4.47 -8.24 3.99
CA SER A 5 -5.91 -7.93 4.13
C SER A 5 -6.40 -6.89 3.11
N ALA A 6 -5.52 -6.08 2.54
CA ALA A 6 -5.89 -5.04 1.56
C ALA A 6 -6.27 -5.60 0.18
N THR A 7 -5.85 -6.83 -0.15
CA THR A 7 -6.14 -7.48 -1.44
C THR A 7 -6.91 -8.79 -1.29
N ALA A 8 -7.10 -9.27 -0.06
CA ALA A 8 -7.91 -10.45 0.25
C ALA A 8 -9.42 -10.16 0.24
N ASP A 9 -10.20 -11.23 0.28
CA ASP A 9 -11.65 -11.17 0.45
C ASP A 9 -12.01 -10.44 1.75
N ALA A 10 -12.93 -9.48 1.65
CA ALA A 10 -13.41 -8.72 2.79
C ALA A 10 -14.53 -9.50 3.48
N LEU A 11 -14.48 -9.63 4.82
CA LEU A 11 -15.57 -10.22 5.59
C LEU A 11 -16.67 -9.19 5.81
N ASN A 12 -17.89 -9.58 5.48
CA ASN A 12 -19.10 -8.80 5.74
C ASN A 12 -19.62 -9.09 7.16
N GLY A 13 -20.45 -8.19 7.70
CA GLY A 13 -21.02 -8.32 9.05
C GLY A 13 -21.97 -9.51 9.25
N ASP A 14 -22.30 -10.23 8.18
CA ASP A 14 -23.15 -11.43 8.14
C ASP A 14 -22.35 -12.73 7.91
N ALA A 15 -21.02 -12.67 8.05
CA ALA A 15 -20.07 -13.77 7.81
C ALA A 15 -19.94 -14.24 6.35
N THR A 16 -20.51 -13.51 5.39
CA THR A 16 -20.19 -13.69 3.96
C THR A 16 -18.89 -12.96 3.59
N THR A 17 -18.34 -13.26 2.41
CA THR A 17 -17.13 -12.61 1.91
C THR A 17 -17.35 -11.90 0.57
N THR A 18 -16.67 -10.76 0.40
CA THR A 18 -16.66 -9.98 -0.83
C THR A 18 -15.26 -10.03 -1.44
N ALA A 19 -15.14 -10.66 -2.60
CA ALA A 19 -13.89 -10.71 -3.35
C ALA A 19 -13.44 -9.32 -3.81
N PHE A 20 -12.13 -9.16 -4.01
CA PHE A 20 -11.59 -7.91 -4.53
C PHE A 20 -12.15 -7.60 -5.93
N GLY A 21 -12.67 -6.39 -6.12
CA GLY A 21 -13.34 -6.02 -7.37
C GLY A 21 -12.39 -5.98 -8.57
N ALA A 22 -12.74 -6.68 -9.65
CA ALA A 22 -11.95 -6.68 -10.89
C ALA A 22 -11.82 -5.26 -11.48
N GLY A 23 -12.87 -4.43 -11.38
CA GLY A 23 -12.85 -3.01 -11.81
C GLY A 23 -12.03 -2.08 -10.90
N GLN A 24 -11.45 -2.60 -9.81
CA GLN A 24 -10.50 -1.88 -8.94
C GLN A 24 -9.07 -2.41 -9.12
N THR A 25 -8.81 -3.18 -10.18
CA THR A 25 -7.50 -3.76 -10.47
C THR A 25 -6.94 -3.17 -11.76
N ILE A 26 -5.68 -2.74 -11.72
CA ILE A 26 -4.93 -2.27 -12.89
C ILE A 26 -3.71 -3.17 -13.10
N GLY A 27 -3.39 -3.42 -14.37
CA GLY A 27 -2.30 -4.31 -14.75
C GLY A 27 -2.59 -5.78 -14.53
N ASP A 28 -1.66 -6.60 -15.02
CA ASP A 28 -1.77 -8.06 -15.08
C ASP A 28 -0.41 -8.75 -14.83
N TYR A 29 0.54 -8.00 -14.26
CA TYR A 29 1.95 -8.39 -14.05
C TYR A 29 2.81 -8.53 -15.32
N THR A 30 2.32 -8.17 -16.51
CA THR A 30 3.12 -8.26 -17.74
C THR A 30 4.12 -7.12 -17.91
N THR A 31 3.81 -5.96 -17.33
CA THR A 31 4.56 -4.73 -17.53
C THR A 31 4.90 -4.06 -16.19
N PRO A 32 6.07 -3.39 -16.10
CA PRO A 32 6.38 -2.54 -14.97
C PRO A 32 5.44 -1.33 -14.89
N ILE A 33 5.41 -0.69 -13.73
CA ILE A 33 4.61 0.53 -13.53
C ILE A 33 4.99 1.62 -14.55
N SER A 34 3.98 2.32 -15.06
CA SER A 34 4.11 3.36 -16.07
C SER A 34 3.22 4.56 -15.72
N PHE A 35 3.41 5.68 -16.43
CA PHE A 35 2.56 6.86 -16.28
C PHE A 35 1.08 6.52 -16.55
N ASP A 36 0.81 5.73 -17.59
CA ASP A 36 -0.55 5.32 -17.99
C ASP A 36 -1.27 4.55 -16.87
N PHE A 37 -0.57 3.64 -16.18
CA PHE A 37 -1.15 2.93 -15.04
C PHE A 37 -1.48 3.85 -13.86
N VAL A 38 -0.66 4.88 -13.61
CA VAL A 38 -0.93 5.83 -12.51
C VAL A 38 -2.12 6.73 -12.86
N THR A 39 -2.26 7.14 -14.12
CA THR A 39 -3.45 7.87 -14.57
C THR A 39 -4.69 6.99 -14.60
N ALA A 40 -4.59 5.71 -14.97
CA ALA A 40 -5.69 4.75 -14.90
C ALA A 40 -6.15 4.55 -13.44
N ALA A 41 -5.22 4.50 -12.48
CA ALA A 41 -5.58 4.47 -11.06
C ALA A 41 -6.39 5.71 -10.65
N GLN A 42 -5.98 6.90 -11.10
CA GLN A 42 -6.75 8.13 -10.85
C GLN A 42 -8.12 8.10 -11.52
N GLU A 43 -8.21 7.64 -12.77
CA GLU A 43 -9.47 7.55 -13.51
C GLU A 43 -10.48 6.69 -12.75
N ILE A 44 -10.06 5.54 -12.22
CA ILE A 44 -10.90 4.67 -11.39
C ILE A 44 -11.41 5.42 -10.15
N PHE A 45 -10.56 6.21 -9.47
CA PHE A 45 -11.01 7.02 -8.34
C PHE A 45 -12.03 8.09 -8.75
N MET A 46 -11.87 8.70 -9.91
CA MET A 46 -12.82 9.69 -10.44
C MET A 46 -14.15 9.04 -10.84
N GLN A 47 -14.10 7.87 -11.50
CA GLN A 47 -15.29 7.08 -11.84
C GLN A 47 -16.06 6.62 -10.60
N ASN A 48 -15.36 6.42 -9.48
CA ASN A 48 -15.93 6.07 -8.19
C ASN A 48 -16.49 7.27 -7.39
N ASP A 49 -16.49 8.48 -7.98
CA ASP A 49 -16.99 9.72 -7.37
C ASP A 49 -16.28 10.05 -6.03
N ILE A 50 -14.98 9.75 -5.96
CA ILE A 50 -14.15 10.11 -4.80
C ILE A 50 -13.64 11.53 -4.97
N ASP A 51 -14.02 12.40 -4.03
CA ASP A 51 -13.58 13.80 -4.03
C ASP A 51 -12.04 13.91 -4.21
N PRO A 52 -11.56 14.68 -5.20
CA PRO A 52 -10.16 14.95 -5.40
C PRO A 52 -9.43 15.45 -4.15
N SER A 53 -10.12 16.16 -3.24
CA SER A 53 -9.59 16.70 -1.99
C SER A 53 -9.21 15.62 -0.97
N VAL A 54 -9.76 14.41 -1.09
CA VAL A 54 -9.45 13.29 -0.20
C VAL A 54 -8.00 12.87 -0.41
N PRO A 55 -7.16 12.89 0.64
CA PRO A 55 -5.76 12.47 0.54
C PRO A 55 -5.65 11.00 0.09
N LYS A 56 -4.85 10.79 -0.95
CA LYS A 56 -4.58 9.46 -1.52
C LYS A 56 -3.13 9.09 -1.29
N VAL A 57 -2.90 7.82 -1.02
CA VAL A 57 -1.57 7.25 -0.79
C VAL A 57 -1.31 6.19 -1.84
N ALA A 58 -0.10 6.20 -2.41
CA ALA A 58 0.40 5.15 -3.28
C ALA A 58 1.53 4.42 -2.55
N VAL A 59 1.35 3.12 -2.29
CA VAL A 59 2.36 2.25 -1.69
C VAL A 59 2.95 1.37 -2.78
N VAL A 60 4.23 1.56 -3.07
CA VAL A 60 4.95 0.90 -4.18
C VAL A 60 6.26 0.29 -3.71
N GLY A 61 6.78 -0.66 -4.48
CA GLY A 61 8.08 -1.28 -4.23
C GLY A 61 9.25 -0.48 -4.81
N PRO A 62 10.49 -0.81 -4.43
CA PRO A 62 11.69 -0.06 -4.84
C PRO A 62 11.97 -0.11 -6.35
N THR A 63 11.75 -1.24 -7.02
CA THR A 63 11.89 -1.36 -8.48
C THR A 63 10.94 -0.41 -9.21
N GLN A 64 9.74 -0.25 -8.66
CA GLN A 64 8.65 0.54 -9.25
C GLN A 64 8.94 2.03 -9.10
N VAL A 65 9.48 2.43 -7.96
CA VAL A 65 10.04 3.77 -7.76
C VAL A 65 11.12 4.06 -8.80
N ARG A 66 12.10 3.16 -8.99
CA ARG A 66 13.17 3.36 -9.96
C ARG A 66 12.64 3.53 -11.39
N LYS A 67 11.63 2.76 -11.78
CA LYS A 67 10.98 2.88 -13.10
C LYS A 67 10.27 4.21 -13.27
N LEU A 68 9.54 4.66 -12.26
CA LEU A 68 8.90 5.97 -12.26
C LEU A 68 9.92 7.12 -12.34
N MET A 69 11.06 7.01 -11.67
CA MET A 69 12.13 8.01 -11.78
C MET A 69 12.67 8.10 -13.21
N GLN A 70 12.96 6.95 -13.84
CA GLN A 70 13.43 6.90 -15.23
C GLN A 70 12.42 7.52 -16.20
N LEU A 71 11.14 7.23 -16.02
CA LEU A 71 10.06 7.82 -16.83
C LEU A 71 9.95 9.34 -16.60
N THR A 72 10.05 9.78 -15.34
CA THR A 72 9.93 11.20 -15.00
C THR A 72 11.11 12.01 -15.53
N GLU A 73 12.34 11.51 -15.42
CA GLU A 73 13.54 12.13 -16.01
C GLU A 73 13.43 12.29 -17.53
N GLN A 74 12.77 11.35 -18.23
CA GLN A 74 12.53 11.45 -19.67
C GLN A 74 11.45 12.49 -20.02
N THR A 75 10.48 12.75 -19.13
CA THR A 75 9.35 13.66 -19.38
C THR A 75 9.50 15.06 -18.79
N SER A 76 10.34 15.24 -17.77
CA SER A 76 10.49 16.51 -17.04
C SER A 76 11.71 17.27 -17.54
N SER A 77 11.50 18.18 -18.50
CA SER A 77 12.53 19.15 -18.94
C SER A 77 12.76 20.29 -17.95
N ASP A 78 12.01 20.34 -16.84
CA ASP A 78 11.96 21.51 -15.94
C ASP A 78 12.82 21.34 -14.67
N TYR A 79 13.62 22.37 -14.37
CA TYR A 79 14.69 22.39 -13.36
C TYR A 79 14.18 22.22 -11.91
N VAL A 80 12.92 22.57 -11.64
CA VAL A 80 12.30 22.54 -10.30
C VAL A 80 11.82 21.14 -9.91
N SER A 81 11.33 20.35 -10.86
CA SER A 81 11.00 18.92 -10.69
C SER A 81 12.24 18.07 -10.38
N ALA A 82 13.40 18.45 -10.93
CA ALA A 82 14.67 17.76 -10.71
C ALA A 82 15.21 17.92 -9.26
N GLN A 83 14.98 19.05 -8.59
CA GLN A 83 15.40 19.25 -7.19
C GLN A 83 14.58 18.43 -6.18
N ALA A 84 13.28 18.26 -6.42
CA ALA A 84 12.43 17.42 -5.57
C ALA A 84 12.80 15.92 -5.70
N LEU A 85 13.20 15.50 -6.91
CA LEU A 85 13.68 14.16 -7.20
C LEU A 85 15.02 13.86 -6.49
N GLN A 86 15.93 14.84 -6.45
CA GLN A 86 17.26 14.70 -5.83
C GLN A 86 17.25 14.58 -4.30
N ASN A 87 16.28 15.17 -3.59
CA ASN A 87 16.29 15.20 -2.13
C ASN A 87 15.53 14.05 -1.45
N TYR A 88 14.49 13.50 -2.09
CA TYR A 88 13.62 12.48 -1.47
C TYR A 88 13.47 11.19 -2.29
N GLY A 89 14.10 11.09 -3.47
CA GLY A 89 14.01 9.94 -4.38
C GLY A 89 12.66 9.80 -5.10
N ILE A 90 11.59 10.40 -4.57
CA ILE A 90 10.28 10.48 -5.19
C ILE A 90 9.70 11.88 -4.94
N VAL A 91 9.05 12.47 -5.95
CA VAL A 91 8.43 13.79 -5.84
C VAL A 91 7.19 13.68 -4.94
N ALA A 92 7.20 14.37 -3.80
CA ALA A 92 6.03 14.44 -2.92
C ALA A 92 4.83 15.05 -3.67
N ASN A 93 3.65 14.42 -3.58
CA ASN A 93 2.41 14.80 -4.27
C ASN A 93 2.42 14.70 -5.80
N TRP A 94 3.28 13.87 -6.39
CA TRP A 94 3.19 13.57 -7.82
C TRP A 94 1.84 12.90 -8.15
N LEU A 95 1.10 13.50 -9.08
CA LEU A 95 -0.26 13.09 -9.45
C LEU A 95 -1.20 12.94 -8.23
N GLY A 96 -1.16 13.85 -7.27
CA GLY A 96 -2.12 13.86 -6.15
C GLY A 96 -2.03 12.67 -5.19
N PHE A 97 -0.95 11.88 -5.27
CA PHE A 97 -0.66 10.79 -4.33
C PHE A 97 0.49 11.16 -3.40
N THR A 98 0.34 10.82 -2.12
CA THR A 98 1.48 10.69 -1.21
C THR A 98 2.13 9.33 -1.47
N TRP A 99 3.37 9.35 -1.95
CA TRP A 99 4.09 8.14 -2.33
C TRP A 99 4.87 7.56 -1.14
N ILE A 100 4.72 6.26 -0.92
CA ILE A 100 5.39 5.50 0.14
C ILE A 100 6.07 4.30 -0.50
N ASN A 101 7.39 4.20 -0.30
CA ASN A 101 8.14 3.01 -0.68
C ASN A 101 8.06 1.95 0.42
N SER A 102 7.74 0.70 0.07
CA SER A 102 7.67 -0.43 1.00
C SER A 102 8.24 -1.70 0.39
N THR A 103 9.13 -2.37 1.14
CA THR A 103 9.67 -3.70 0.81
C THR A 103 8.82 -4.84 1.38
N ARG A 104 7.67 -4.52 1.99
CA ARG A 104 6.76 -5.49 2.64
C ARG A 104 5.44 -5.67 1.88
N LEU A 105 5.42 -5.26 0.62
CA LEU A 105 4.28 -5.49 -0.28
C LEU A 105 4.12 -6.98 -0.57
N LEU A 106 2.93 -7.36 -1.03
CA LEU A 106 2.68 -8.74 -1.42
C LEU A 106 3.40 -9.03 -2.74
N LEU A 107 4.13 -10.14 -2.77
CA LEU A 107 4.83 -10.68 -3.94
C LEU A 107 4.12 -11.98 -4.30
N PRO A 108 3.18 -11.97 -5.27
CA PRO A 108 2.45 -13.17 -5.68
C PRO A 108 3.36 -14.23 -6.30
N ASP A 109 4.42 -13.79 -6.97
CA ASP A 109 5.47 -14.61 -7.59
C ASP A 109 6.80 -13.84 -7.61
N THR A 110 7.86 -14.48 -8.08
CA THR A 110 9.25 -14.01 -8.11
C THR A 110 9.42 -12.66 -8.82
N ASP A 111 8.64 -12.43 -9.87
CA ASP A 111 8.73 -11.22 -10.72
C ASP A 111 7.46 -10.37 -10.66
N GLN A 112 6.67 -10.49 -9.59
CA GLN A 112 5.37 -9.85 -9.47
C GLN A 112 5.24 -9.08 -8.16
N ILE A 113 4.68 -7.87 -8.24
CA ILE A 113 4.36 -7.08 -7.06
C ILE A 113 2.92 -6.57 -7.10
N ASP A 114 2.28 -6.58 -5.95
CA ASP A 114 1.02 -5.85 -5.73
C ASP A 114 1.30 -4.49 -5.10
N CYS A 115 1.11 -3.44 -5.87
CA CYS A 115 1.10 -2.06 -5.40
C CYS A 115 -0.33 -1.67 -4.97
N LEU A 116 -0.42 -0.73 -4.03
CA LEU A 116 -1.70 -0.29 -3.47
C LEU A 116 -1.87 1.22 -3.65
N PHE A 117 -2.97 1.62 -4.26
CA PHE A 117 -3.42 3.00 -4.28
C PHE A 117 -4.67 3.08 -3.43
N MET A 118 -4.67 3.88 -2.37
CA MET A 118 -5.78 3.91 -1.43
C MET A 118 -5.97 5.27 -0.77
N THR A 119 -7.20 5.53 -0.32
CA THR A 119 -7.48 6.62 0.60
C THR A 119 -7.41 6.13 2.05
N ARG A 120 -7.43 7.05 3.02
CA ARG A 120 -7.47 6.73 4.45
C ARG A 120 -8.68 5.88 4.88
N ARG A 121 -9.78 5.89 4.11
CA ARG A 121 -11.03 5.20 4.47
C ARG A 121 -11.12 3.79 3.91
N ALA A 122 -10.19 3.39 3.04
CA ALA A 122 -10.24 2.10 2.37
C ALA A 122 -10.14 0.89 3.32
N ILE A 123 -9.28 0.98 4.34
CA ILE A 123 -8.97 -0.12 5.25
C ILE A 123 -9.34 0.27 6.68
N GLY A 124 -10.13 -0.56 7.32
CA GLY A 124 -10.42 -0.49 8.74
C GLY A 124 -9.48 -1.37 9.53
N MET A 125 -8.89 -0.83 10.59
CA MET A 125 -8.08 -1.57 11.55
C MET A 125 -8.79 -1.61 12.89
N ASN A 126 -8.95 -2.80 13.46
CA ASN A 126 -9.51 -3.02 14.78
C ASN A 126 -8.40 -3.49 15.74
N ILE A 127 -8.33 -2.87 16.91
CA ILE A 127 -7.41 -3.22 17.99
C ILE A 127 -8.27 -3.64 19.20
N PRO A 128 -8.72 -4.91 19.27
CA PRO A 128 -9.51 -5.40 20.41
C PRO A 128 -8.71 -5.38 21.72
N LYS A 129 -7.38 -5.57 21.65
CA LYS A 129 -6.51 -5.46 22.81
C LYS A 129 -5.23 -4.72 22.46
N ASN A 130 -5.10 -3.53 23.02
CA ASN A 130 -3.91 -2.70 22.87
C ASN A 130 -2.70 -3.35 23.55
N ILE A 131 -1.52 -2.81 23.25
CA ILE A 131 -0.24 -3.31 23.73
C ILE A 131 -0.25 -3.48 25.25
N THR A 132 0.02 -4.70 25.70
CA THR A 132 0.15 -5.04 27.12
C THR A 132 1.52 -5.66 27.32
N ALA A 133 2.33 -5.03 28.17
CA ALA A 133 3.63 -5.54 28.57
C ALA A 133 3.59 -6.00 30.03
N LYS A 134 4.23 -7.11 30.33
CA LYS A 134 4.48 -7.62 31.68
C LYS A 134 5.95 -7.94 31.81
N VAL A 135 6.52 -7.56 32.95
CA VAL A 135 7.90 -7.82 33.30
C VAL A 135 7.87 -8.55 34.64
N ALA A 136 8.47 -9.74 34.69
CA ALA A 136 8.56 -10.55 35.90
C ALA A 136 9.86 -11.36 35.88
N GLU A 137 10.39 -11.64 37.06
CA GLU A 137 11.49 -12.58 37.23
C GLU A 137 10.96 -14.01 37.19
N ASP A 138 11.65 -14.89 36.48
CA ASP A 138 11.27 -16.29 36.38
C ASP A 138 12.18 -17.16 37.27
N PRO A 139 11.68 -17.65 38.42
CA PRO A 139 12.46 -18.47 39.33
C PRO A 139 12.87 -19.82 38.73
N SER A 140 12.23 -20.26 37.63
CA SER A 140 12.60 -21.49 36.93
C SER A 140 13.84 -21.34 36.04
N ILE A 141 14.28 -20.11 35.77
CA ILE A 141 15.41 -19.81 34.87
C ILE A 141 16.36 -18.82 35.54
N SER A 142 16.89 -19.21 36.69
CA SER A 142 17.88 -18.42 37.44
C SER A 142 17.42 -17.00 37.79
N PHE A 143 16.11 -16.80 38.02
CA PHE A 143 15.52 -15.49 38.32
C PHE A 143 15.80 -14.44 37.23
N ALA A 144 15.96 -14.87 35.97
CA ALA A 144 16.13 -13.96 34.87
C ALA A 144 14.86 -13.11 34.65
N TRP A 145 15.05 -11.83 34.34
CA TRP A 145 13.97 -10.93 33.93
C TRP A 145 13.38 -11.37 32.58
N ARG A 146 12.08 -11.65 32.55
CA ARG A 146 11.36 -11.99 31.31
C ARG A 146 10.39 -10.87 30.96
N LEU A 147 10.41 -10.50 29.68
CA LEU A 147 9.49 -9.54 29.10
C LEU A 147 8.45 -10.30 28.27
N TYR A 148 7.19 -10.08 28.59
CA TYR A 148 6.06 -10.54 27.77
C TYR A 148 5.35 -9.31 27.23
N CYS A 149 5.28 -9.18 25.91
CA CYS A 149 4.55 -8.12 25.25
C CYS A 149 3.64 -8.72 24.18
N PHE A 150 2.38 -8.31 24.17
CA PHE A 150 1.44 -8.74 23.16
C PHE A 150 0.44 -7.63 22.82
N THR A 151 -0.10 -7.74 21.61
CA THR A 151 -1.19 -6.92 21.07
C THR A 151 -2.05 -7.83 20.21
N VAL A 152 -3.35 -7.54 20.13
CA VAL A 152 -4.28 -8.26 19.25
C VAL A 152 -4.92 -7.24 18.32
N MET A 153 -4.73 -7.43 17.02
CA MET A 153 -5.13 -6.49 15.98
C MET A 153 -5.63 -7.26 14.75
N GLY A 154 -6.57 -6.66 14.03
CA GLY A 154 -7.08 -7.16 12.75
C GLY A 154 -7.32 -6.00 11.78
N ALA A 155 -7.32 -6.29 10.48
CA ALA A 155 -7.64 -5.31 9.45
C ALA A 155 -8.48 -5.94 8.35
N VAL A 156 -9.39 -5.15 7.78
CA VAL A 156 -10.31 -5.54 6.72
C VAL A 156 -10.56 -4.34 5.79
N ARG A 157 -10.87 -4.61 4.52
CA ARG A 157 -11.33 -3.57 3.58
C ARG A 157 -12.74 -3.13 3.99
N VAL A 158 -12.96 -1.82 4.09
CA VAL A 158 -14.23 -1.22 4.53
C VAL A 158 -14.93 -0.53 3.37
N GLU A 159 -14.17 0.15 2.50
CA GLU A 159 -14.69 0.87 1.35
C GLU A 159 -13.97 0.41 0.08
N ASP A 160 -14.57 -0.56 -0.60
CA ASP A 160 -13.97 -1.24 -1.75
C ASP A 160 -13.67 -0.31 -2.94
N LYS A 161 -14.44 0.77 -3.08
CA LYS A 161 -14.25 1.80 -4.12
C LYS A 161 -13.08 2.74 -3.85
N GLN A 162 -12.52 2.70 -2.64
CA GLN A 162 -11.47 3.63 -2.21
C GLN A 162 -10.07 2.99 -2.22
N ILE A 163 -9.94 1.81 -2.83
CA ILE A 163 -8.69 1.08 -3.00
C ILE A 163 -8.59 0.52 -4.41
N VAL A 164 -7.44 0.75 -5.04
CA VAL A 164 -7.09 0.20 -6.34
C VAL A 164 -5.82 -0.63 -6.19
N ARG A 165 -5.84 -1.85 -6.72
CA ARG A 165 -4.70 -2.78 -6.72
C ARG A 165 -3.95 -2.65 -8.05
N GLY A 166 -2.66 -2.34 -7.98
CA GLY A 166 -1.76 -2.35 -9.13
C GLY A 166 -0.96 -3.64 -9.20
N LYS A 167 -1.18 -4.43 -10.25
CA LYS A 167 -0.50 -5.70 -10.53
C LYS A 167 0.61 -5.46 -11.54
N PHE A 168 1.83 -5.25 -11.05
CA PHE A 168 2.97 -4.85 -11.91
C PHE A 168 4.07 -5.90 -11.89
N ALA A 169 4.82 -5.97 -13.00
CA ALA A 169 6.05 -6.74 -13.05
C ALA A 169 7.10 -6.10 -12.12
N ASP A 170 7.77 -6.91 -11.30
CA ASP A 170 8.88 -6.49 -10.45
C ASP A 170 10.23 -6.71 -11.16
N THR A 171 10.31 -6.26 -12.40
CA THR A 171 11.48 -6.44 -13.27
C THR A 171 11.96 -5.11 -13.84
N LEU A 172 13.25 -5.06 -14.18
CA LEU A 172 13.90 -3.91 -14.79
C LEU A 172 13.82 -3.95 -16.31
#